data_AF-A0A1L7AFQ7-F1
#
_entry.id   AF-A0A1L7AFQ7-F1
#
_cell.length_a   1.000
_cell.length_b   1.000
_cell.length_c   1.000
_cell.angle_alpha   90.00
_cell.angle_beta   90.00
_cell.angle_gamma   90.00
#
_symmetry.space_group_name_H-M   'P 1'
#
loop_
_entity.id
_entity.type
_entity.pdbx_description
1 polymer ?
#
loop_
_entity_poly.entity_id
_entity_poly.type
_entity_poly.pdbx_seq_one_letter_code
_entity_poly.pdbx_strand_id
1 'polypeptide(L)'
;MRLFPTLLASAALLGLSVACSPSFAQSASQTAQQQRMKDCNATAKTRSLSGDGRKQFMSACLAGKADSTQSAAAPATQQDRMRSCNAEAGTKKLAGDERRSFMSTCLSGH
;
A
#
# COMPACT_ATOMS: atom_id res chain seq x y z
N MET A 1 35.48 41.14 -11.89
CA MET A 1 34.37 42.14 -11.88
C MET A 1 33.14 41.42 -11.33
N ARG A 2 32.58 41.67 -10.14
CA ARG A 2 32.62 42.81 -9.21
C ARG A 2 32.75 42.33 -7.76
N LEU A 3 33.45 43.11 -6.95
CA LEU A 3 33.53 43.03 -5.50
C LEU A 3 32.53 44.03 -4.84
N PHE A 4 32.03 43.66 -3.64
CA PHE A 4 31.46 44.48 -2.52
C PHE A 4 30.13 45.25 -2.74
N PRO A 5 29.35 45.62 -1.67
CA PRO A 5 29.65 45.59 -0.22
C PRO A 5 28.54 45.08 0.74
N THR A 6 28.98 44.69 1.94
CA THR A 6 28.26 44.76 3.22
C THR A 6 27.91 46.21 3.61
N LEU A 7 26.72 46.49 4.17
CA LEU A 7 26.50 47.31 5.39
C LEU A 7 25.02 47.72 5.59
N LEU A 8 24.64 47.80 6.88
CA LEU A 8 23.58 48.62 7.50
C LEU A 8 22.14 48.05 7.63
N ALA A 9 21.97 47.28 8.71
CA ALA A 9 21.08 47.57 9.83
C ALA A 9 19.84 48.47 9.59
N SER A 10 18.66 47.89 9.83
CA SER A 10 17.52 48.59 10.44
C SER A 10 16.68 47.59 11.23
N ALA A 11 16.64 47.82 12.54
CA ALA A 11 15.78 47.14 13.49
C ALA A 11 14.35 47.68 13.36
N ALA A 12 13.35 46.79 13.37
CA ALA A 12 12.02 47.10 13.87
C ALA A 12 11.30 45.79 14.24
N LEU A 13 11.10 45.64 15.54
CA LEU A 13 10.20 44.68 16.17
C LEU A 13 8.79 44.86 15.60
N LEU A 14 8.15 43.77 15.16
CA LEU A 14 6.72 43.58 15.36
C LEU A 14 6.46 42.08 15.46
N GLY A 15 6.23 41.64 16.69
CA GLY A 15 5.80 40.28 16.98
C GLY A 15 4.48 40.00 16.27
N LEU A 16 4.42 38.87 15.58
CA LEU A 16 3.16 38.20 15.31
C LEU A 16 3.27 36.79 15.88
N SER A 17 2.95 36.72 17.16
CA SER A 17 2.63 35.52 17.92
C SER A 17 1.48 34.78 17.22
N VAL A 18 1.78 33.93 16.24
CA VAL A 18 0.85 32.87 15.85
C VAL A 18 1.30 31.60 16.55
N ALA A 19 0.97 31.55 17.83
CA ALA A 19 0.71 30.29 18.51
C ALA A 19 -0.60 29.74 17.93
N CYS A 20 -0.52 29.14 16.74
CA CYS A 20 -1.55 28.20 16.31
C CYS A 20 -0.92 26.82 16.38
N SER A 21 -0.85 26.28 17.60
CA SER A 21 -0.74 24.83 17.78
C SER A 21 -1.94 24.22 17.05
N PRO A 22 -1.76 23.43 15.99
CA PRO A 22 -2.83 22.55 15.59
C PRO A 22 -2.94 21.52 16.71
N SER A 23 -3.86 21.74 17.65
CA SER A 23 -4.47 20.65 18.37
C SER A 23 -5.16 19.80 17.31
N PHE A 24 -4.41 18.87 16.73
CA PHE A 24 -4.93 17.86 15.83
C PHE A 24 -5.85 16.98 16.66
N ALA A 25 -7.13 17.38 16.75
CA ALA A 25 -8.20 16.43 16.94
C ALA A 25 -8.23 15.56 15.68
N GLN A 26 -7.35 14.55 15.62
CA GLN A 26 -7.46 13.51 14.62
C GLN A 26 -8.83 12.87 14.81
N SER A 27 -9.67 12.98 13.78
CA SER A 27 -10.97 12.32 13.79
C SER A 27 -10.78 10.82 14.04
N ALA A 28 -11.72 10.20 14.77
CA ALA A 28 -11.67 8.77 15.10
C ALA A 28 -11.45 7.87 13.85
N SER A 29 -11.94 8.31 12.69
CA SER A 29 -11.72 7.70 11.38
C SER A 29 -10.26 7.70 10.93
N GLN A 30 -9.49 8.76 11.21
CA GLN A 30 -8.05 8.77 10.93
C GLN A 30 -7.27 7.85 11.86
N THR A 31 -7.65 7.80 13.15
CA THR A 31 -7.03 6.87 14.10
C THR A 31 -7.28 5.42 13.70
N ALA A 32 -8.50 5.08 13.30
CA ALA A 32 -8.84 3.73 12.83
C ALA A 32 -8.00 3.32 11.59
N GLN A 33 -7.81 4.22 10.62
CA GLN A 33 -7.01 3.94 9.43
C GLN A 33 -5.52 3.77 9.75
N GLN A 34 -4.99 4.54 10.70
CA GLN A 34 -3.60 4.42 11.16
C GLN A 34 -3.35 3.13 11.94
N GLN A 35 -4.26 2.73 12.83
CA GLN A 35 -4.17 1.46 13.57
C GLN A 35 -4.19 0.28 12.59
N ARG A 36 -5.13 0.30 11.64
CA ARG A 36 -5.26 -0.72 10.61
C ARG A 36 -3.99 -0.90 9.78
N MET A 37 -3.33 0.19 9.40
CA MET A 37 -2.08 0.11 8.64
C MET A 37 -0.93 -0.51 9.45
N LYS A 38 -0.90 -0.29 10.78
CA LYS A 38 0.06 -0.94 11.68
C LYS A 38 -0.23 -2.44 11.80
N ASP A 39 -1.49 -2.83 11.99
CA ASP A 39 -1.90 -4.24 12.10
C ASP A 39 -1.64 -5.02 10.81
N CYS A 40 -1.91 -4.41 9.64
CA CYS A 40 -1.56 -4.98 8.35
C CYS A 40 -0.04 -5.23 8.26
N ASN A 41 0.79 -4.25 8.60
CA ASN A 41 2.25 -4.42 8.53
C ASN A 41 2.77 -5.47 9.52
N ALA A 42 2.21 -5.52 10.74
CA ALA A 42 2.56 -6.54 11.73
C ALA A 42 2.20 -7.94 11.22
N THR A 43 0.99 -8.12 10.71
CA THR A 43 0.52 -9.39 10.15
C THR A 43 1.37 -9.82 8.95
N ALA A 44 1.71 -8.90 8.06
CA ALA A 44 2.58 -9.20 6.92
C ALA A 44 3.96 -9.71 7.37
N LYS A 45 4.53 -9.12 8.43
CA LYS A 45 5.82 -9.53 9.00
C LYS A 45 5.73 -10.88 9.71
N THR A 46 4.69 -11.12 10.52
CA THR A 46 4.44 -12.41 11.18
C THR A 46 4.22 -13.54 10.18
N ARG A 47 3.66 -13.22 9.01
CA ARG A 47 3.46 -14.15 7.88
C ARG A 47 4.68 -14.25 6.96
N SER A 48 5.78 -13.55 7.27
CA SER A 48 7.00 -13.47 6.45
C SER A 48 6.73 -13.12 4.98
N LEU A 49 5.66 -12.35 4.72
CA LEU A 49 5.26 -11.98 3.37
C LEU A 49 6.25 -10.98 2.79
N SER A 50 6.77 -11.30 1.61
CA SER A 50 7.76 -10.52 0.88
C SER A 50 7.37 -10.39 -0.59
N GLY A 51 7.93 -9.42 -1.30
CA GLY A 51 7.66 -9.20 -2.73
C GLY A 51 6.18 -8.96 -3.02
N ASP A 52 5.66 -9.60 -4.07
CA ASP A 52 4.27 -9.47 -4.50
C ASP A 52 3.26 -9.95 -3.45
N GLY A 53 3.59 -11.00 -2.68
CA GLY A 53 2.73 -11.52 -1.63
C GLY A 53 2.43 -10.48 -0.55
N ARG A 54 3.41 -9.64 -0.19
CA ARG A 54 3.21 -8.53 0.75
C ARG A 54 2.32 -7.44 0.18
N LYS A 55 2.49 -7.09 -1.10
CA LYS A 55 1.73 -6.00 -1.75
C LYS A 55 0.25 -6.35 -1.85
N GLN A 56 -0.06 -7.58 -2.24
CA GLN A 56 -1.43 -8.09 -2.32
C GLN A 56 -2.08 -8.13 -0.94
N PHE A 57 -1.39 -8.70 0.05
CA PHE A 57 -1.87 -8.72 1.42
C PHE A 57 -2.12 -7.31 1.97
N MET A 58 -1.20 -6.37 1.75
CA MET A 58 -1.34 -5.01 2.27
C MET A 58 -2.53 -4.28 1.62
N SER A 59 -2.76 -4.49 0.33
CA SER A 59 -3.89 -3.88 -0.38
C SER A 59 -5.23 -4.45 0.08
N ALA A 60 -5.35 -5.78 0.22
CA ALA A 60 -6.55 -6.42 0.75
C ALA A 60 -6.80 -6.03 2.20
N CYS A 61 -5.73 -5.99 3.01
CA CYS A 61 -5.80 -5.61 4.40
C CYS A 61 -6.21 -4.15 4.57
N LEU A 62 -5.72 -3.21 3.76
CA LEU A 62 -6.14 -1.81 3.80
C LEU A 62 -7.54 -1.57 3.19
N ALA A 63 -8.05 -2.49 2.37
CA ALA A 63 -9.35 -2.35 1.70
C ALA A 63 -10.58 -2.77 2.55
N GLY A 64 -10.39 -3.38 3.71
CA GLY A 64 -11.51 -3.82 4.57
C GLY A 64 -11.52 -5.32 4.83
N LYS A 65 -10.79 -6.09 4.02
CA LYS A 65 -10.79 -7.55 3.99
C LYS A 65 -9.63 -8.12 4.82
N ALA A 66 -9.57 -7.79 6.11
CA ALA A 66 -8.57 -8.38 7.01
C ALA A 66 -9.20 -9.24 8.11
N ASP A 67 -10.52 -9.13 8.31
CA ASP A 67 -11.24 -9.82 9.38
C ASP A 67 -11.64 -11.27 9.02
N SER A 68 -11.56 -11.64 7.74
CA SER A 68 -11.87 -12.99 7.30
C SER A 68 -10.65 -13.89 7.43
N THR A 69 -10.53 -14.49 8.61
CA THR A 69 -9.77 -15.71 8.86
C THR A 69 -9.96 -16.69 7.69
N GLN A 70 -8.84 -17.16 7.12
CA GLN A 70 -8.74 -18.16 6.05
C GLN A 70 -9.38 -17.81 4.70
N SER A 71 -8.53 -17.58 3.69
CA SER A 71 -8.37 -18.52 2.58
C SER A 71 -7.44 -17.90 1.53
N ALA A 72 -6.82 -18.74 0.70
CA ALA A 72 -6.11 -18.34 -0.51
C ALA A 72 -6.85 -17.19 -1.19
N ALA A 73 -6.16 -16.06 -1.39
CA ALA A 73 -6.77 -14.83 -1.84
C ALA A 73 -7.49 -15.08 -3.17
N ALA A 74 -8.82 -15.20 -3.11
CA ALA A 74 -9.65 -15.03 -4.28
C ALA A 74 -9.29 -13.63 -4.83
N PRO A 75 -8.95 -13.55 -6.12
CA PRO A 75 -8.50 -12.30 -6.72
C PRO A 75 -9.57 -11.23 -6.54
N ALA A 76 -9.15 -10.04 -6.09
CA ALA A 76 -10.06 -8.93 -5.76
C ALA A 76 -10.87 -8.46 -6.97
N THR A 77 -10.34 -8.70 -8.18
CA THR A 77 -10.97 -8.42 -9.47
C THR A 77 -10.65 -9.52 -10.48
N GLN A 78 -11.45 -9.63 -11.54
CA GLN A 78 -11.17 -10.51 -12.69
C GLN A 78 -9.78 -10.21 -13.32
N GLN A 79 -9.32 -8.96 -13.25
CA GLN A 79 -8.03 -8.55 -13.77
C GLN A 79 -6.86 -9.08 -12.91
N ASP A 80 -7.01 -9.07 -11.59
CA ASP A 80 -6.03 -9.65 -10.67
C ASP A 80 -5.93 -11.17 -10.86
N ARG A 81 -7.06 -11.83 -11.11
CA ARG A 81 -7.15 -13.26 -11.41
C ARG A 81 -6.32 -13.61 -12.63
N MET A 82 -6.53 -12.87 -13.71
CA MET A 82 -5.81 -13.08 -14.95
C MET A 82 -4.30 -12.91 -14.78
N ARG A 83 -3.89 -11.94 -13.97
CA ARG A 83 -2.47 -11.70 -13.67
C ARG A 83 -1.84 -12.85 -12.89
N SER A 84 -2.51 -13.35 -11.84
CA SER A 84 -2.00 -14.49 -11.06
C SER A 84 -1.94 -15.77 -11.90
N CYS A 85 -3.00 -16.07 -12.65
CA CYS A 85 -3.04 -17.24 -13.55
C CYS A 85 -1.91 -17.18 -14.57
N ASN A 86 -1.60 -16.02 -15.15
CA ASN A 86 -0.47 -15.90 -16.08
C ASN A 86 0.89 -16.08 -15.40
N ALA A 87 1.06 -15.56 -14.18
CA ALA A 87 2.30 -15.72 -13.41
C ALA A 87 2.55 -17.18 -12.99
N GLU A 88 1.51 -17.89 -12.55
CA GLU A 88 1.58 -19.30 -12.21
C GLU A 88 1.87 -20.17 -13.44
N ALA A 89 1.24 -19.88 -14.58
CA ALA A 89 1.53 -20.58 -15.83
C ALA A 89 3.01 -20.42 -16.25
N GLY A 90 3.57 -19.21 -16.09
CA GLY A 90 4.98 -18.93 -16.37
C GLY A 90 5.95 -19.64 -15.42
N THR A 91 5.60 -19.70 -14.13
CA THR A 91 6.37 -20.43 -13.11
C THR A 91 6.36 -21.94 -13.39
N LYS A 92 5.19 -22.48 -13.77
CA LYS A 92 5.03 -23.88 -14.18
C LYS A 92 5.57 -24.17 -15.59
N LYS A 93 6.10 -23.16 -16.29
CA LYS A 93 6.60 -23.22 -17.67
C LYS A 93 5.61 -23.87 -18.64
N LEU A 94 4.33 -23.65 -18.41
CA LEU A 94 3.27 -24.15 -19.28
C LEU A 94 3.32 -23.39 -20.61
N ALA A 95 3.26 -24.12 -21.71
CA ALA A 95 3.20 -23.58 -23.07
C ALA A 95 2.13 -24.34 -23.88
N GLY A 96 1.75 -23.78 -25.03
CA GLY A 96 0.77 -24.41 -25.92
C GLY A 96 -0.57 -24.70 -25.23
N ASP A 97 -1.10 -25.90 -25.48
CA ASP A 97 -2.39 -26.35 -24.94
C ASP A 97 -2.41 -26.47 -23.42
N GLU A 98 -1.30 -26.86 -22.78
CA GLU A 98 -1.23 -26.97 -21.32
C GLU A 98 -1.46 -25.62 -20.64
N ARG A 99 -0.90 -24.53 -21.20
CA ARG A 99 -1.12 -23.18 -20.69
C ARG A 99 -2.57 -22.74 -20.85
N ARG A 100 -3.19 -23.04 -22.00
CA ARG A 100 -4.57 -22.66 -22.28
C ARG A 100 -5.54 -23.37 -21.33
N SER A 101 -5.35 -24.67 -21.15
CA SER A 101 -6.16 -25.47 -20.22
C SER A 101 -6.01 -24.97 -18.78
N PHE A 102 -4.78 -24.70 -18.34
CA PHE A 102 -4.51 -24.10 -17.04
C PHE A 102 -5.17 -22.72 -16.87
N MET A 103 -5.03 -21.82 -17.86
CA MET A 103 -5.67 -20.50 -17.80
C MET A 103 -7.18 -20.59 -17.73
N SER A 104 -7.80 -21.48 -18.52
CA SER A 104 -9.25 -21.70 -18.49
C SER A 104 -9.70 -22.11 -17.09
N THR A 105 -9.14 -23.19 -16.54
CA THR A 105 -9.47 -23.66 -15.19
C THR A 105 -9.20 -22.61 -14.12
N CYS A 106 -8.08 -21.89 -14.22
CA CYS A 106 -7.69 -20.87 -13.27
C CYS A 106 -8.63 -19.65 -13.29
N LEU A 107 -9.12 -19.24 -14.47
CA LEU A 107 -10.03 -18.10 -14.66
C LEU A 107 -11.50 -18.44 -14.37
N SER A 108 -11.92 -19.70 -14.56
CA SER A 108 -13.32 -20.11 -14.48
C SER A 108 -13.95 -20.05 -13.09
N GLY A 109 -13.18 -19.94 -12.00
CA GLY A 109 -13.78 -19.74 -10.68
C GLY A 109 -14.67 -20.88 -10.22
N HIS A 110 -14.04 -21.95 -9.72
CA HIS A 110 -14.69 -22.75 -8.68
C HIS A 110 -14.78 -21.95 -7.38
#